data_AF-A0A816BYK1-F1
#
_entry.id   AF-A0A816BYK1-F1
#
_cell.length_a   1.000
_cell.length_b   1.000
_cell.length_c   1.000
_cell.angle_alpha   90.00
_cell.angle_beta   90.00
_cell.angle_gamma   90.00
#
_symmetry.space_group_name_H-M   'P 1'
#
loop_
_entity.id
_entity.type
_entity.pdbx_description
1 polymer ?
#
loop_
_entity_poly.entity_id
_entity_poly.type
_entity_poly.pdbx_seq_one_letter_code
_entity_poly.pdbx_strand_id
1 'polypeptide(L)'
;MINKALRSEDLDQLFTFRFFIGDLSQNLAHEYQKIFSSNKTILTVYRGTTLDEKEFEKLKENQGNIISTNGYLSTSRLRQQAINFAMKSTKRADVISVLFQIQCHVQDIGKSVIYADIAQFSDYPNEDEVLFDLNAAFRLDAIEKQGSIQVINMSLSNEGEKITKDYIDLTQKETEEKSVAIVFGRLMCNLGQYDQSQNYFQELLKEPNGEDIAWIEFNIGQALDYKGQWEQATIYYDRAYQRTTSATPVRIKDSAQVMNNIGGIFYRQGKYDEVLNFHQRVLKIREEFCPSDYDAVAQSLNYIGLLLDSQERYDEALDYHQRALRLREKFFPSGHLDVASSLHNIGHTLCHQKKVR
;
A
#
# COMPACT_ATOMS: atom_id res chain seq x y z
N MET A 1 14.14 11.36 21.87
CA MET A 1 13.05 12.23 21.38
C MET A 1 11.89 11.45 20.75
N ILE A 2 12.12 10.67 19.67
CA ILE A 2 11.07 9.85 19.03
C ILE A 2 10.49 8.84 20.05
N ASN A 3 11.34 8.19 20.86
CA ASN A 3 10.90 7.24 21.89
C ASN A 3 9.96 7.90 22.93
N LYS A 4 10.32 9.09 23.41
CA LYS A 4 9.44 9.88 24.28
C LYS A 4 8.10 10.19 23.60
N ALA A 5 8.10 10.62 22.33
CA ALA A 5 6.88 10.90 21.59
C ALA A 5 6.00 9.65 21.38
N LEU A 6 6.60 8.49 21.08
CA LEU A 6 5.90 7.20 20.95
C LEU A 6 5.27 6.71 22.27
N ARG A 7 5.89 7.06 23.41
CA ARG A 7 5.40 6.69 24.74
C ARG A 7 4.35 7.64 25.29
N SER A 8 4.45 8.93 24.98
CA SER A 8 3.46 9.92 25.38
C SER A 8 2.34 10.10 24.36
N GLU A 9 2.37 9.36 23.25
CA GLU A 9 1.43 9.52 22.13
C GLU A 9 1.38 10.98 21.63
N ASP A 10 2.55 11.65 21.61
CA ASP A 10 2.68 13.05 21.16
C ASP A 10 2.66 13.11 19.63
N LEU A 11 1.44 13.17 19.08
CA LEU A 11 1.18 13.13 17.64
C LEU A 11 1.86 14.27 16.87
N ASP A 12 2.01 15.46 17.47
CA ASP A 12 2.64 16.61 16.85
C ASP A 12 4.15 16.40 16.65
N GLN A 13 4.81 15.80 17.64
CA GLN A 13 6.22 15.40 17.50
C GLN A 13 6.39 14.24 16.51
N LEU A 14 5.51 13.23 16.55
CA LEU A 14 5.55 12.11 15.60
C LEU A 14 5.35 12.58 14.15
N PHE A 15 4.43 13.51 13.92
CA PHE A 15 4.22 14.12 12.61
C PHE A 15 5.44 14.94 12.15
N THR A 16 6.09 15.64 13.07
CA THR A 16 7.32 16.40 12.78
C THR A 16 8.46 15.47 12.35
N PHE A 17 8.55 14.26 12.92
CA PHE A 17 9.57 13.27 12.59
C PHE A 17 9.22 12.33 11.43
N ARG A 18 8.11 12.56 10.71
CA ARG A 18 7.61 11.66 9.65
C ARG A 18 8.62 11.34 8.54
N PHE A 19 9.58 12.23 8.26
CA PHE A 19 10.62 12.02 7.26
C PHE A 19 11.72 11.03 7.70
N PHE A 20 11.81 10.69 8.99
CA PHE A 20 12.82 9.80 9.56
C PHE A 20 12.32 8.36 9.77
N ILE A 21 11.10 8.05 9.34
CA ILE A 21 10.48 6.73 9.55
C ILE A 21 11.29 5.62 8.84
N GLY A 22 11.80 5.89 7.64
CA GLY A 22 12.62 4.93 6.89
C GLY A 22 13.96 4.62 7.57
N ASP A 23 14.66 5.66 8.04
CA ASP A 23 15.92 5.50 8.79
C ASP A 23 15.68 4.74 10.11
N LEU A 24 14.57 5.00 10.79
CA LEU A 24 14.21 4.30 12.02
C LEU A 24 13.95 2.81 11.76
N SER A 25 13.20 2.45 10.70
CA SER A 25 12.95 1.05 10.32
C SER A 25 14.26 0.33 10.01
N GLN A 26 15.15 0.96 9.24
CA GLN A 26 16.44 0.36 8.85
C GLN A 26 17.36 0.17 10.07
N ASN A 27 17.46 1.16 10.94
CA ASN A 27 18.26 1.07 12.17
C ASN A 27 17.69 0.02 13.13
N LEU A 28 16.36 -0.08 13.24
CA LEU A 28 15.71 -1.08 14.07
C LEU A 28 15.98 -2.50 13.56
N ALA A 29 15.94 -2.70 12.24
CA ALA A 29 16.30 -3.96 11.60
C ALA A 29 17.77 -4.33 11.87
N HIS A 30 18.67 -3.35 11.85
CA HIS A 30 20.08 -3.55 12.17
C HIS A 30 20.29 -3.96 13.64
N GLU A 31 19.64 -3.30 14.59
CA GLU A 31 19.71 -3.68 16.01
C GLU A 31 19.09 -5.05 16.27
N TYR A 32 17.99 -5.39 15.60
CA TYR A 32 17.36 -6.72 15.69
C TYR A 32 18.30 -7.86 15.28
N GLN A 33 19.13 -7.66 14.24
CA GLN A 33 20.12 -8.67 13.82
C GLN A 33 21.12 -9.02 14.92
N LYS A 34 21.41 -8.10 15.85
CA LYS A 34 22.32 -8.35 16.98
C LYS A 34 21.69 -9.30 18.02
N ILE A 35 20.37 -9.28 18.16
CA ILE A 35 19.59 -10.04 19.16
C ILE A 35 19.48 -11.53 18.81
N PHE A 36 19.57 -11.88 17.52
CA PHE A 36 19.55 -13.27 17.02
C PHE A 36 20.73 -14.14 17.49
N SER A 37 21.66 -13.56 18.25
CA SER A 37 22.79 -14.24 18.90
C SER A 37 22.46 -14.78 20.32
N SER A 38 21.26 -14.49 20.86
CA SER A 38 20.92 -14.76 22.27
C SER A 38 19.95 -15.93 22.45
N ASN A 39 20.24 -16.83 23.40
CA ASN A 39 19.48 -18.05 23.73
C ASN A 39 18.11 -17.81 24.43
N LYS A 40 17.50 -16.62 24.33
CA LYS A 40 16.23 -16.33 25.01
C LYS A 40 15.03 -16.84 24.19
N THR A 41 14.26 -17.74 24.77
CA THR A 41 13.08 -18.39 24.16
C THR A 41 11.80 -17.57 24.28
N ILE A 42 11.63 -16.82 25.37
CA ILE A 42 10.42 -16.03 25.65
C ILE A 42 10.83 -14.65 26.16
N LEU A 43 10.22 -13.62 25.58
CA LEU A 43 10.34 -12.24 26.02
C LEU A 43 8.95 -11.74 26.46
N THR A 44 8.85 -11.22 27.68
CA THR A 44 7.63 -10.52 28.13
C THR A 44 7.92 -9.03 28.24
N VAL A 45 7.06 -8.23 27.62
CA VAL A 45 7.14 -6.76 27.64
C VAL A 45 5.80 -6.15 28.01
N TYR A 46 5.85 -4.91 28.50
CA TYR A 46 4.73 -4.23 29.10
C TYR A 46 4.58 -2.82 28.52
N ARG A 47 3.34 -2.42 28.25
CA ARG A 47 3.01 -1.02 27.95
C ARG A 47 1.84 -0.59 28.83
N GLY A 48 2.07 0.44 29.63
CA GLY A 48 0.99 1.06 30.39
C GLY A 48 0.53 2.33 29.71
N THR A 49 -0.78 2.45 29.55
CA THR A 49 -1.42 3.64 28.98
C THR A 49 -2.82 3.77 29.57
N THR A 50 -3.59 4.71 29.05
CA THR A 50 -4.99 4.89 29.37
C THR A 50 -5.81 4.80 28.09
N LEU A 51 -6.97 4.16 28.15
CA LEU A 51 -7.92 4.09 27.03
C LEU A 51 -9.22 4.79 27.39
N ASP A 52 -9.93 5.32 26.40
CA ASP A 52 -11.31 5.72 26.63
C ASP A 52 -12.23 4.49 26.78
N GLU A 53 -13.37 4.68 27.43
CA GLU A 53 -14.32 3.60 27.68
C GLU A 53 -14.78 2.89 26.39
N LYS A 54 -14.96 3.62 25.29
CA LYS A 54 -15.40 3.03 24.01
C LYS A 54 -14.29 2.22 23.34
N GLU A 55 -13.06 2.71 23.37
CA GLU A 55 -11.88 1.97 22.90
C GLU A 55 -11.70 0.66 23.68
N PHE A 56 -11.89 0.72 24.99
CA PHE A 56 -11.77 -0.46 25.84
C PHE A 56 -12.88 -1.49 25.57
N GLU A 57 -14.13 -1.07 25.37
CA GLU A 57 -15.21 -1.98 25.00
C GLU A 57 -14.96 -2.63 23.62
N LYS A 58 -14.47 -1.85 22.64
CA LYS A 58 -14.06 -2.42 21.34
C LYS A 58 -12.97 -3.48 21.48
N LEU A 59 -12.01 -3.29 22.38
CA LEU A 59 -11.00 -4.31 22.64
C LEU A 59 -11.62 -5.59 23.20
N LYS A 60 -12.55 -5.50 24.15
CA LYS A 60 -13.25 -6.67 24.68
C LYS A 60 -14.00 -7.45 23.60
N GLU A 61 -14.68 -6.75 22.70
CA GLU A 61 -15.40 -7.38 21.57
C GLU A 61 -14.47 -8.13 20.62
N ASN A 62 -13.18 -7.77 20.59
CA ASN A 62 -12.17 -8.35 19.71
C ASN A 62 -11.25 -9.36 20.41
N GLN A 63 -11.62 -9.87 21.59
CA GLN A 63 -10.84 -10.93 22.24
C GLN A 63 -10.74 -12.18 21.35
N GLY A 64 -9.53 -12.70 21.19
CA GLY A 64 -9.18 -13.79 20.26
C GLY A 64 -8.74 -13.34 18.87
N ASN A 65 -9.03 -12.09 18.49
CA ASN A 65 -8.61 -11.52 17.21
C ASN A 65 -7.20 -10.92 17.28
N ILE A 66 -6.71 -10.53 16.10
CA ILE A 66 -5.43 -9.82 15.94
C ILE A 66 -5.69 -8.33 15.91
N ILE A 67 -4.85 -7.58 16.63
CA ILE A 67 -4.79 -6.13 16.63
C ILE A 67 -3.40 -5.71 16.13
N SER A 68 -3.33 -4.67 15.31
CA SER A 68 -2.06 -4.02 14.97
C SER A 68 -1.96 -2.68 15.68
N THR A 69 -0.74 -2.17 15.81
CA THR A 69 -0.52 -0.80 16.26
C THR A 69 -0.53 0.14 15.05
N ASN A 70 -1.04 1.36 15.21
CA ASN A 70 -1.03 2.39 14.17
C ASN A 70 0.37 3.04 14.00
N GLY A 71 1.44 2.34 14.38
CA GLY A 71 2.72 2.95 14.71
C GLY A 71 3.72 1.97 15.29
N TYR A 72 4.96 2.44 15.46
CA TYR A 72 5.94 1.76 16.31
C TYR A 72 5.41 1.63 17.73
N LEU A 73 5.65 0.49 18.36
CA LEU A 73 5.21 0.25 19.73
C LEU A 73 6.42 0.22 20.66
N SER A 74 6.56 1.27 21.47
CA SER A 74 7.50 1.26 22.59
C SER A 74 6.90 0.56 23.80
N THR A 75 7.68 -0.34 24.39
CA THR A 75 7.33 -1.16 25.55
C THR A 75 8.51 -1.23 26.54
N SER A 76 8.27 -1.74 27.74
CA SER A 76 9.26 -1.89 28.79
C SER A 76 9.35 -3.34 29.25
N ARG A 77 10.53 -3.84 29.60
CA ARG A 77 10.66 -5.14 30.30
C ARG A 77 10.28 -5.03 31.78
N LEU A 78 10.17 -3.82 32.30
CA LEU A 78 9.89 -3.55 33.70
C LEU A 78 8.40 -3.28 33.91
N ARG A 79 7.66 -4.32 34.33
CA ARG A 79 6.21 -4.26 34.58
C ARG A 79 5.79 -3.08 35.46
N GLN A 80 6.53 -2.82 36.53
CA GLN A 80 6.19 -1.74 37.47
C GLN A 80 6.30 -0.35 36.82
N GLN A 81 7.26 -0.14 35.91
CA GLN A 81 7.38 1.14 35.20
C GLN A 81 6.18 1.36 34.29
N ALA A 82 5.79 0.34 33.52
CA ALA A 82 4.59 0.38 32.68
C ALA A 82 3.34 0.69 33.53
N ILE A 83 3.17 0.03 34.68
CA ILE A 83 2.08 0.34 35.62
C ILE A 83 2.08 1.80 36.07
N ASN A 84 3.26 2.38 36.37
CA ASN A 84 3.35 3.78 36.74
C ASN A 84 2.92 4.73 35.61
N PHE A 85 3.13 4.35 34.34
CA PHE A 85 2.61 5.09 33.19
C PHE A 85 1.09 4.97 33.07
N ALA A 86 0.52 3.77 33.22
CA ALA A 86 -0.93 3.55 33.17
C ALA A 86 -1.70 4.29 34.28
N MET A 87 -1.06 4.46 35.44
CA MET A 87 -1.63 5.14 36.60
C MET A 87 -1.35 6.65 36.65
N LYS A 88 -0.74 7.24 35.61
CA LYS A 88 -0.60 8.70 35.56
C LYS A 88 -1.98 9.36 35.62
N SER A 89 -2.14 10.28 36.57
CA SER A 89 -3.44 10.89 36.87
C SER A 89 -4.05 11.56 35.64
N THR A 90 -5.21 11.08 35.23
CA THR A 90 -6.09 11.76 34.27
C THR A 90 -7.25 12.38 35.04
N LYS A 91 -7.57 13.66 34.82
CA LYS A 91 -8.75 14.32 35.42
C LYS A 91 -10.09 13.84 34.81
N ARG A 92 -10.03 12.94 33.84
CA ARG A 92 -11.14 12.43 33.06
C ARG A 92 -11.69 11.15 33.70
N ALA A 93 -13.01 11.10 33.87
CA ALA A 93 -13.71 9.97 34.49
C ALA A 93 -14.01 8.82 33.51
N ASP A 94 -13.96 9.09 32.21
CA ASP A 94 -14.24 8.17 31.10
C ASP A 94 -12.98 7.43 30.60
N VAL A 95 -11.93 7.40 31.43
CA VAL A 95 -10.62 6.90 31.08
C VAL A 95 -10.24 5.73 31.98
N ILE A 96 -9.79 4.65 31.37
CA ILE A 96 -9.46 3.39 32.02
C ILE A 96 -7.96 3.19 31.97
N SER A 97 -7.34 2.98 33.13
CA SER A 97 -5.91 2.61 33.22
C SER A 97 -5.72 1.18 32.73
N VAL A 98 -4.87 1.03 31.72
CA VAL A 98 -4.64 -0.24 31.03
C VAL A 98 -3.16 -0.60 31.04
N LEU A 99 -2.88 -1.88 31.30
CA LEU A 99 -1.56 -2.48 31.16
C LEU A 99 -1.61 -3.56 30.08
N PHE A 100 -1.02 -3.29 28.93
CA PHE A 100 -0.73 -4.32 27.95
C PHE A 100 0.44 -5.17 28.42
N GLN A 101 0.22 -6.47 28.52
CA GLN A 101 1.22 -7.48 28.84
C GLN A 101 1.38 -8.38 27.61
N ILE A 102 2.54 -8.29 26.97
CA ILE A 102 2.79 -8.90 25.67
C ILE A 102 3.80 -10.03 25.83
N GLN A 103 3.39 -11.23 25.42
CA GLN A 103 4.23 -12.41 25.37
C GLN A 103 4.79 -12.60 23.95
N CYS A 104 6.10 -12.66 23.84
CA CYS A 104 6.81 -12.83 22.58
C CYS A 104 7.55 -14.17 22.62
N HIS A 105 7.03 -15.17 21.91
CA HIS A 105 7.69 -16.46 21.70
C HIS A 105 8.68 -16.35 20.55
N VAL A 106 9.89 -15.86 20.85
CA VAL A 106 10.88 -15.40 19.86
C VAL A 106 11.24 -16.48 18.83
N GLN A 107 11.18 -17.76 19.21
CA GLN A 107 11.44 -18.88 18.29
C GLN A 107 10.31 -19.15 17.29
N ASP A 108 9.06 -18.87 17.65
CA ASP A 108 7.89 -19.17 16.82
C ASP A 108 7.62 -18.09 15.76
N ILE A 109 8.17 -16.90 15.96
CA ILE A 109 7.91 -15.71 15.14
C ILE A 109 8.91 -15.57 13.97
N GLY A 110 10.04 -16.28 14.00
CA GLY A 110 11.06 -16.19 12.96
C GLY A 110 11.63 -14.76 12.80
N LYS A 111 11.99 -14.37 11.58
CA LYS A 111 12.55 -13.03 11.24
C LYS A 111 11.48 -11.99 10.91
N SER A 112 10.22 -12.36 11.05
CA SER A 112 9.10 -11.70 10.42
C SER A 112 8.54 -10.51 11.21
N VAL A 113 8.78 -10.47 12.52
CA VAL A 113 8.51 -9.30 13.36
C VAL A 113 9.84 -8.72 13.82
N ILE A 114 10.07 -7.47 13.45
CA ILE A 114 11.27 -6.72 13.84
C ILE A 114 11.01 -6.02 15.17
N TYR A 115 11.90 -6.26 16.13
CA TYR A 115 11.94 -5.51 17.39
C TYR A 115 13.38 -5.35 17.86
N ALA A 116 13.67 -4.35 18.70
CA ALA A 116 15.01 -4.24 19.28
C ALA A 116 14.99 -3.78 20.73
N ASP A 117 16.00 -4.24 21.48
CA ASP A 117 16.37 -3.70 22.77
C ASP A 117 17.04 -2.34 22.55
N ILE A 118 16.34 -1.27 22.93
CA ILE A 118 16.79 0.12 22.72
C ILE A 118 17.08 0.84 24.04
N ALA A 119 17.33 0.09 25.12
CA ALA A 119 17.65 0.62 26.44
C ALA A 119 18.76 1.69 26.41
N GLN A 120 19.79 1.48 25.59
CA GLN A 120 20.89 2.43 25.40
C GLN A 120 20.48 3.77 24.77
N PHE A 121 19.31 3.82 24.12
CA PHE A 121 18.74 4.99 23.45
C PHE A 121 17.48 5.51 24.17
N SER A 122 17.13 4.97 25.34
CA SER A 122 15.95 5.41 26.06
C SER A 122 16.15 6.81 26.63
N ASP A 123 15.15 7.68 26.45
CA ASP A 123 15.13 9.00 27.11
C ASP A 123 14.90 8.86 28.63
N TYR A 124 14.58 7.65 29.12
CA TYR A 124 14.35 7.33 30.53
C TYR A 124 15.53 6.51 31.09
N PRO A 125 16.39 7.12 31.93
CA PRO A 125 17.53 6.42 32.51
C PRO A 125 17.09 5.19 33.32
N ASN A 126 17.73 4.04 33.07
CA ASN A 126 17.45 2.74 33.70
C ASN A 126 16.15 2.04 33.24
N GLU A 127 15.70 2.31 32.02
CA GLU A 127 14.59 1.58 31.43
C GLU A 127 15.06 0.57 30.37
N ASP A 128 14.75 -0.71 30.61
CA ASP A 128 14.94 -1.80 29.64
C ASP A 128 13.84 -1.74 28.58
N GLU A 129 13.99 -0.81 27.64
CA GLU A 129 13.02 -0.52 26.59
C GLU A 129 13.15 -1.46 25.39
N VAL A 130 12.00 -1.93 24.89
CA VAL A 130 11.88 -2.73 23.66
C VAL A 130 10.97 -2.00 22.68
N LEU A 131 11.46 -1.77 21.47
CA LEU A 131 10.72 -1.11 20.39
C LEU A 131 10.33 -2.13 19.34
N PHE A 132 9.04 -2.24 19.04
CA PHE A 132 8.53 -3.00 17.91
C PHE A 132 8.32 -2.10 16.70
N ASP A 133 8.60 -2.65 15.52
CA ASP A 133 8.33 -2.02 14.24
C ASP A 133 6.82 -1.82 13.99
N LEU A 134 6.50 -0.97 13.01
CA LEU A 134 5.15 -0.62 12.57
C LEU A 134 4.27 -1.83 12.22
N ASN A 135 4.91 -2.95 11.89
CA ASN A 135 4.25 -4.15 11.36
C ASN A 135 3.94 -5.18 12.44
N ALA A 136 4.25 -4.89 13.71
CA ALA A 136 3.96 -5.80 14.79
C ALA A 136 2.45 -5.93 15.00
N ALA A 137 1.98 -7.17 14.90
CA ALA A 137 0.59 -7.53 15.13
C ALA A 137 0.52 -8.43 16.36
N PHE A 138 -0.51 -8.25 17.19
CA PHE A 138 -0.66 -8.93 18.47
C PHE A 138 -2.02 -9.60 18.52
N ARG A 139 -2.07 -10.87 18.93
CA ARG A 139 -3.33 -11.53 19.25
C ARG A 139 -3.75 -11.11 20.66
N LEU A 140 -5.02 -10.72 20.79
CA LEU A 140 -5.60 -10.36 22.07
C LEU A 140 -6.08 -11.63 22.79
N ASP A 141 -5.35 -12.10 23.80
CA ASP A 141 -5.61 -13.39 24.43
C ASP A 141 -6.69 -13.29 25.51
N ALA A 142 -6.51 -12.36 26.45
CA ALA A 142 -7.40 -12.19 27.60
C ALA A 142 -7.33 -10.78 28.20
N ILE A 143 -8.40 -10.38 28.87
CA ILE A 143 -8.46 -9.14 29.64
C ILE A 143 -8.81 -9.49 31.09
N GLU A 144 -7.95 -9.09 32.02
CA GLU A 144 -8.06 -9.37 33.45
C GLU A 144 -8.07 -8.09 34.28
N LYS A 145 -8.85 -8.06 35.36
CA LYS A 145 -8.83 -6.92 36.28
C LYS A 145 -7.87 -7.18 37.43
N GLN A 146 -6.87 -6.30 37.61
CA GLN A 146 -5.95 -6.34 38.74
C GLN A 146 -5.97 -5.00 39.50
N GLY A 147 -6.69 -4.97 40.61
CA GLY A 147 -6.89 -3.74 41.38
C GLY A 147 -7.64 -2.68 40.58
N SER A 148 -7.01 -1.52 40.39
CA SER A 148 -7.53 -0.40 39.59
C SER A 148 -7.14 -0.45 38.11
N ILE A 149 -6.37 -1.45 37.68
CA ILE A 149 -5.83 -1.54 36.31
C ILE A 149 -6.47 -2.72 35.57
N GLN A 150 -6.76 -2.53 34.30
CA GLN A 150 -7.14 -3.60 33.37
C GLN A 150 -5.88 -4.14 32.68
N VAL A 151 -5.56 -5.40 32.89
CA VAL A 151 -4.41 -6.08 32.27
C VAL A 151 -4.88 -6.76 31.00
N ILE A 152 -4.32 -6.35 29.88
CA ILE A 152 -4.62 -6.88 28.55
C ILE A 152 -3.47 -7.80 28.16
N ASN A 153 -3.72 -9.11 28.21
CA ASN A 153 -2.77 -10.15 27.81
C ASN A 153 -2.81 -10.31 26.29
N MET A 154 -1.63 -10.25 25.67
CA MET A 154 -1.48 -10.39 24.23
C MET A 154 -0.28 -11.27 23.90
N SER A 155 -0.33 -11.88 22.72
CA SER A 155 0.76 -12.66 22.16
C SER A 155 1.17 -12.09 20.81
N LEU A 156 2.48 -12.01 20.56
CA LEU A 156 3.00 -11.50 19.29
C LEU A 156 2.65 -12.49 18.15
N SER A 157 2.10 -11.97 17.05
CA SER A 157 1.63 -12.73 15.90
C SER A 157 2.55 -12.53 14.68
N ASN A 158 2.69 -13.59 13.89
CA ASN A 158 3.48 -13.58 12.66
C ASN A 158 2.67 -13.21 11.39
N GLU A 159 1.39 -12.89 11.54
CA GLU A 159 0.49 -12.70 10.38
C GLU A 159 0.63 -11.33 9.69
N GLY A 160 1.42 -10.40 10.25
CA GLY A 160 1.61 -9.03 9.72
C GLY A 160 2.52 -8.93 8.50
N GLU A 161 3.49 -9.85 8.33
CA GLU A 161 4.57 -9.74 7.33
C GLU A 161 4.06 -9.72 5.88
N LYS A 162 2.99 -10.48 5.60
CA LYS A 162 2.50 -10.67 4.23
C LYS A 162 1.90 -9.38 3.65
N ILE A 163 1.17 -8.63 4.47
CA ILE A 163 0.51 -7.38 4.07
C ILE A 163 1.55 -6.30 3.77
N THR A 164 2.56 -6.18 4.62
CA THR A 164 3.58 -5.14 4.48
C THR A 164 4.58 -5.47 3.39
N LYS A 165 5.00 -6.73 3.25
CA LYS A 165 5.92 -7.11 2.17
C LYS A 165 5.29 -6.90 0.80
N ASP A 166 4.04 -7.29 0.62
CA ASP A 166 3.31 -7.04 -0.63
C ASP A 166 3.16 -5.52 -0.89
N TYR A 167 2.91 -4.72 0.15
CA TYR A 167 2.83 -3.25 0.03
C TYR A 167 4.19 -2.60 -0.25
N ILE A 168 5.26 -3.04 0.39
CA ILE A 168 6.63 -2.55 0.19
C ILE A 168 7.10 -2.96 -1.20
N ASP A 169 6.92 -4.22 -1.60
CA ASP A 169 7.31 -4.70 -2.93
C ASP A 169 6.52 -3.96 -4.02
N LEU A 170 5.23 -3.69 -3.80
CA LEU A 170 4.41 -2.86 -4.68
C LEU A 170 4.92 -1.42 -4.73
N THR A 171 5.15 -0.80 -3.57
CA THR A 171 5.64 0.59 -3.49
C THR A 171 7.03 0.71 -4.09
N GLN A 172 7.92 -0.24 -3.84
CA GLN A 172 9.29 -0.27 -4.35
C GLN A 172 9.27 -0.42 -5.87
N LYS A 173 8.48 -1.36 -6.40
CA LYS A 173 8.23 -1.50 -7.84
C LYS A 173 7.64 -0.24 -8.48
N GLU A 174 6.81 0.51 -7.75
CA GLU A 174 6.28 1.79 -8.21
C GLU A 174 7.28 2.95 -8.12
N THR A 175 8.21 2.91 -7.15
CA THR A 175 9.23 3.95 -6.89
C THR A 175 10.55 3.76 -7.63
N GLU A 176 10.84 2.57 -8.18
CA GLU A 176 12.04 2.35 -9.02
C GLU A 176 12.05 3.27 -10.26
N GLU A 177 10.89 3.76 -10.68
CA GLU A 177 10.72 4.66 -11.83
C GLU A 177 10.16 6.04 -11.47
N LYS A 178 9.71 6.28 -10.22
CA LYS A 178 8.96 7.48 -9.83
C LYS A 178 9.43 8.05 -8.49
N SER A 179 9.54 9.37 -8.40
CA SER A 179 9.92 10.06 -7.18
C SER A 179 8.86 9.95 -6.07
N VAL A 180 9.30 10.20 -4.83
CA VAL A 180 8.42 10.29 -3.67
C VAL A 180 7.32 11.35 -3.85
N ALA A 181 7.62 12.46 -4.54
CA ALA A 181 6.64 13.49 -4.84
C ALA A 181 5.51 12.97 -5.73
N ILE A 182 5.84 12.22 -6.79
CA ILE A 182 4.84 11.60 -7.66
C ILE A 182 3.98 10.57 -6.91
N VAL A 183 4.60 9.77 -6.05
CA VAL A 183 3.88 8.78 -5.22
C VAL A 183 2.91 9.46 -4.26
N PHE A 184 3.33 10.54 -3.62
CA PHE A 184 2.49 11.26 -2.65
C PHE A 184 1.22 11.84 -3.29
N GLY A 185 1.35 12.47 -4.46
CA GLY A 185 0.18 12.98 -5.18
C GLY A 185 -0.75 11.86 -5.68
N ARG A 186 -0.21 10.71 -6.10
CA ARG A 186 -1.01 9.53 -6.47
C ARG A 186 -1.77 8.95 -5.29
N LEU A 187 -1.14 8.89 -4.11
CA LEU A 187 -1.80 8.43 -2.90
C LEU A 187 -3.05 9.25 -2.58
N MET A 188 -2.99 10.58 -2.70
CA MET A 188 -4.17 11.44 -2.55
C MET A 188 -5.29 11.05 -3.53
N CYS A 189 -4.94 10.78 -4.80
CA CYS A 189 -5.89 10.28 -5.80
C CYS A 189 -6.53 8.95 -5.37
N ASN A 190 -5.72 7.99 -4.92
CA ASN A 190 -6.21 6.68 -4.47
C ASN A 190 -7.12 6.78 -3.23
N LEU A 191 -6.88 7.77 -2.37
CA LEU A 191 -7.72 8.09 -1.21
C LEU A 191 -9.01 8.85 -1.59
N GLY A 192 -9.25 9.09 -2.88
CA GLY A 192 -10.42 9.84 -3.37
C GLY A 192 -10.29 11.37 -3.20
N GLN A 193 -9.12 11.87 -2.79
CA GLN A 193 -8.85 13.29 -2.59
C GLN A 193 -8.40 13.95 -3.90
N TYR A 194 -9.24 13.86 -4.94
CA TYR A 194 -8.87 14.27 -6.31
C TYR A 194 -8.51 15.75 -6.43
N ASP A 195 -9.23 16.64 -5.74
CA ASP A 195 -8.93 18.07 -5.75
C ASP A 195 -7.58 18.39 -5.11
N GLN A 196 -7.25 17.70 -4.01
CA GLN A 196 -5.96 17.88 -3.33
C GLN A 196 -4.81 17.35 -4.18
N SER A 197 -4.99 16.18 -4.81
CA SER A 197 -4.03 15.61 -5.75
C SER A 197 -3.78 16.54 -6.94
N GLN A 198 -4.86 17.04 -7.55
CA GLN A 198 -4.78 17.98 -8.67
C GLN A 198 -4.01 19.24 -8.27
N ASN A 199 -4.38 19.89 -7.16
CA ASN A 199 -3.73 21.11 -6.69
C ASN A 199 -2.25 20.87 -6.38
N TYR A 200 -1.94 19.75 -5.72
CA TYR A 200 -0.57 19.36 -5.40
C TYR A 200 0.30 19.24 -6.66
N PHE A 201 -0.16 18.53 -7.69
CA PHE A 201 0.57 18.40 -8.95
C PHE A 201 0.63 19.72 -9.74
N GLN A 202 -0.40 20.58 -9.64
CA GLN A 202 -0.35 21.91 -10.24
C GLN A 202 0.69 22.82 -9.57
N GLU A 203 0.88 22.74 -8.26
CA GLU A 203 1.98 23.43 -7.58
C GLU A 203 3.34 22.85 -8.00
N LEU A 204 3.46 21.52 -8.11
CA LEU A 204 4.67 20.89 -8.64
C LEU A 204 5.03 21.33 -10.08
N LEU A 205 4.05 21.74 -10.90
CA LEU A 205 4.35 22.30 -12.23
C LEU A 205 4.94 23.71 -12.19
N LYS A 206 4.70 24.48 -11.12
CA LYS A 206 5.10 25.90 -11.04
C LYS A 206 6.56 26.08 -10.63
N GLU A 207 7.12 25.11 -9.92
CA GLU A 207 8.46 25.21 -9.35
C GLU A 207 9.43 24.21 -9.99
N PRO A 208 10.69 24.61 -10.24
CA PRO A 208 11.72 23.67 -10.65
C PRO A 208 12.08 22.75 -9.49
N ASN A 209 11.54 21.53 -9.53
CA ASN A 209 11.70 20.50 -8.50
C ASN A 209 12.51 19.28 -8.98
N GLY A 210 12.97 19.29 -10.23
CA GLY A 210 13.70 18.17 -10.84
C GLY A 210 12.80 16.98 -11.20
N GLU A 211 11.49 17.12 -11.02
CA GLU A 211 10.53 16.08 -11.35
C GLU A 211 10.22 16.03 -12.85
N ASP A 212 9.87 14.84 -13.29
CA ASP A 212 9.48 14.62 -14.67
C ASP A 212 8.10 15.23 -14.94
N ILE A 213 8.11 16.34 -15.69
CA ILE A 213 6.91 17.10 -16.04
C ILE A 213 5.87 16.22 -16.75
N ALA A 214 6.30 15.24 -17.55
CA ALA A 214 5.36 14.33 -18.20
C ALA A 214 4.55 13.53 -17.18
N TRP A 215 5.19 13.08 -16.10
CA TRP A 215 4.51 12.37 -15.01
C TRP A 215 3.64 13.30 -14.19
N ILE A 216 4.07 14.53 -13.92
CA ILE A 216 3.22 15.50 -13.20
C ILE A 216 1.93 15.74 -13.99
N GLU A 217 2.02 16.05 -15.28
CA GLU A 217 0.84 16.27 -16.13
C GLU A 217 -0.03 15.02 -16.26
N PHE A 218 0.58 13.84 -16.42
CA PHE A 218 -0.17 12.59 -16.43
C PHE A 218 -1.03 12.43 -15.17
N ASN A 219 -0.47 12.71 -13.99
CA ASN A 219 -1.21 12.54 -12.75
C ASN A 219 -2.28 13.65 -12.53
N ILE A 220 -2.07 14.86 -13.05
CA ILE A 220 -3.15 15.87 -13.13
C ILE A 220 -4.29 15.35 -14.02
N GLY A 221 -3.96 14.80 -15.19
CA GLY A 221 -4.93 14.17 -16.08
C GLY A 221 -5.73 13.07 -15.38
N GLN A 222 -5.06 12.24 -14.58
CA GLN A 222 -5.70 11.19 -13.79
C GLN A 222 -6.64 11.73 -12.71
N ALA A 223 -6.24 12.76 -11.96
CA ALA A 223 -7.11 13.39 -10.97
C ALA A 223 -8.38 13.97 -11.63
N LEU A 224 -8.22 14.65 -12.77
CA LEU A 224 -9.33 15.20 -13.55
C LEU A 224 -10.24 14.11 -14.12
N ASP A 225 -9.67 12.99 -14.57
CA ASP A 225 -10.41 11.85 -15.09
C ASP A 225 -11.31 11.22 -14.01
N TYR A 226 -10.77 11.00 -12.81
CA TYR A 226 -11.57 10.51 -11.68
C TYR A 226 -12.67 11.49 -11.24
N LYS A 227 -12.49 12.79 -11.47
CA LYS A 227 -13.54 13.82 -11.28
C LYS A 227 -14.60 13.83 -12.39
N GLY A 228 -14.42 13.05 -13.47
CA GLY A 228 -15.28 13.07 -14.66
C GLY A 228 -15.01 14.26 -15.60
N GLN A 229 -13.93 15.02 -15.38
CA GLN A 229 -13.56 16.20 -16.17
C GLN A 229 -12.74 15.80 -17.40
N TRP A 230 -13.33 14.96 -18.26
CA TRP A 230 -12.63 14.26 -19.34
C TRP A 230 -11.97 15.16 -20.39
N GLU A 231 -12.58 16.29 -20.73
CA GLU A 231 -11.99 17.25 -21.68
C GLU A 231 -10.68 17.83 -21.15
N GLN A 232 -10.66 18.23 -19.87
CA GLN A 232 -9.45 18.75 -19.24
C GLN A 232 -8.41 17.64 -19.04
N ALA A 233 -8.84 16.45 -18.64
CA ALA A 233 -7.95 15.29 -18.49
C ALA A 233 -7.23 14.97 -19.80
N THR A 234 -7.94 15.02 -20.93
CA THR A 234 -7.38 14.77 -22.27
C THR A 234 -6.26 15.75 -22.60
N ILE A 235 -6.44 17.05 -22.31
CA ILE A 235 -5.40 18.07 -22.53
C ILE A 235 -4.10 17.72 -21.79
N TYR A 236 -4.20 17.32 -20.52
CA TYR A 236 -3.03 16.95 -19.72
C TYR A 236 -2.39 15.64 -20.20
N TYR A 237 -3.19 14.64 -20.59
CA TYR A 237 -2.65 13.42 -21.18
C TYR A 237 -1.97 13.66 -22.52
N ASP A 238 -2.50 14.51 -23.40
CA ASP A 238 -1.87 14.86 -24.66
C ASP A 238 -0.51 15.55 -24.45
N ARG A 239 -0.44 16.44 -23.46
CA ARG A 239 0.83 17.10 -23.07
C ARG A 239 1.86 16.11 -22.53
N ALA A 240 1.43 15.18 -21.67
CA ALA A 240 2.30 14.12 -21.15
C ALA A 240 2.78 13.19 -22.28
N TYR A 241 1.89 12.84 -23.20
CA TYR A 241 2.21 12.03 -24.37
C TYR A 241 3.23 12.74 -25.27
N GLN A 242 3.00 14.01 -25.61
CA GLN A 242 3.95 14.79 -26.41
C GLN A 242 5.34 14.87 -25.77
N ARG A 243 5.41 15.04 -24.43
CA ARG A 243 6.70 15.07 -23.71
C ARG A 243 7.42 13.73 -23.76
N THR A 244 6.71 12.62 -23.54
CA THR A 244 7.32 11.28 -23.62
C THR A 244 7.78 10.94 -25.04
N THR A 245 7.02 11.33 -26.08
CA THR A 245 7.40 11.07 -27.47
C THR A 245 8.48 12.01 -28.01
N SER A 246 8.62 13.21 -27.45
CA SER A 246 9.65 14.19 -27.86
C SER A 246 10.92 14.10 -27.02
N ALA A 247 10.95 13.26 -25.98
CA ALA A 247 12.13 13.03 -25.16
C ALA A 247 13.27 12.39 -25.98
N THR A 248 14.51 12.63 -25.57
CA THR A 248 15.70 12.01 -26.17
C THR A 248 16.48 11.27 -25.07
N PRO A 249 16.49 9.91 -25.07
CA PRO A 249 15.84 9.01 -26.02
C PRO A 249 14.30 9.05 -25.89
N VAL A 250 13.60 8.64 -26.96
CA VAL A 250 12.13 8.59 -26.96
C VAL A 250 11.66 7.61 -25.88
N ARG A 251 10.76 8.07 -25.01
CA ARG A 251 10.25 7.29 -23.88
C ARG A 251 9.02 6.49 -24.29
N ILE A 252 9.25 5.53 -25.18
CA ILE A 252 8.21 4.72 -25.83
C ILE A 252 7.37 3.93 -24.82
N LYS A 253 7.96 3.47 -23.72
CA LYS A 253 7.22 2.74 -22.66
C LYS A 253 6.23 3.65 -21.93
N ASP A 254 6.68 4.85 -21.57
CA ASP A 254 5.87 5.81 -20.85
C ASP A 254 4.74 6.34 -21.72
N SER A 255 4.99 6.56 -23.02
CA SER A 255 3.96 7.00 -23.97
C SER A 255 2.83 5.96 -24.11
N ALA A 256 3.15 4.67 -24.06
CA ALA A 256 2.16 3.60 -24.06
C ALA A 256 1.25 3.64 -22.81
N GLN A 257 1.80 3.98 -21.64
CA GLN A 257 1.01 4.16 -20.41
C GLN A 257 0.06 5.36 -20.52
N VAL A 258 0.53 6.49 -21.03
CA VAL A 258 -0.31 7.68 -21.25
C VAL A 258 -1.45 7.38 -22.23
N MET A 259 -1.14 6.70 -23.35
CA MET A 259 -2.13 6.34 -24.37
C MET A 259 -3.26 5.45 -23.84
N ASN A 260 -2.99 4.54 -22.89
CA ASN A 260 -4.04 3.70 -22.32
C ASN A 260 -5.09 4.52 -21.57
N ASN A 261 -4.69 5.56 -20.84
CA ASN A 261 -5.64 6.39 -20.09
C ASN A 261 -6.45 7.30 -21.02
N ILE A 262 -5.86 7.79 -22.12
CA ILE A 262 -6.60 8.46 -23.19
C ILE A 262 -7.66 7.52 -23.78
N GLY A 263 -7.28 6.25 -24.05
CA GLY A 263 -8.21 5.21 -24.50
C GLY A 263 -9.37 4.98 -23.53
N GLY A 264 -9.09 4.95 -22.22
CA GLY A 264 -10.11 4.83 -21.18
C GLY A 264 -11.11 6.00 -21.17
N ILE A 265 -10.65 7.23 -21.41
CA ILE A 265 -11.54 8.39 -21.55
C ILE A 265 -12.44 8.23 -22.78
N PHE A 266 -11.87 7.91 -23.93
CA PHE A 266 -12.66 7.75 -25.16
C PHE A 266 -13.64 6.59 -25.08
N TYR A 267 -13.32 5.53 -24.33
CA TYR A 267 -14.24 4.44 -24.05
C TYR A 267 -15.47 4.94 -23.27
N ARG A 268 -15.25 5.72 -22.20
CA ARG A 268 -16.35 6.33 -21.43
C ARG A 268 -17.17 7.33 -22.24
N GLN A 269 -16.58 7.93 -23.27
CA GLN A 269 -17.28 8.80 -24.23
C GLN A 269 -18.00 8.05 -25.35
N GLY A 270 -17.92 6.71 -25.40
CA GLY A 270 -18.56 5.88 -26.44
C GLY A 270 -17.87 5.92 -27.81
N LYS A 271 -16.63 6.41 -27.89
CA LYS A 271 -15.85 6.52 -29.14
C LYS A 271 -15.07 5.24 -29.44
N TYR A 272 -15.78 4.11 -29.54
CA TYR A 272 -15.17 2.78 -29.56
C TYR A 272 -14.18 2.54 -30.72
N ASP A 273 -14.42 3.12 -31.90
CA ASP A 273 -13.51 3.00 -33.05
C ASP A 273 -12.16 3.72 -32.84
N GLU A 274 -12.20 4.90 -32.23
CA GLU A 274 -10.97 5.63 -31.87
C GLU A 274 -10.18 4.82 -30.84
N VAL A 275 -10.87 4.32 -29.81
CA VAL A 275 -10.30 3.49 -28.73
C VAL A 275 -9.63 2.23 -29.28
N LEU A 276 -10.27 1.56 -30.24
CA LEU A 276 -9.72 0.37 -30.90
C LEU A 276 -8.39 0.68 -31.61
N ASN A 277 -8.32 1.78 -32.37
CA ASN A 277 -7.09 2.22 -33.03
C ASN A 277 -5.99 2.53 -32.01
N PHE A 278 -6.33 3.22 -30.91
CA PHE A 278 -5.40 3.53 -29.84
C PHE A 278 -4.81 2.28 -29.19
N HIS A 279 -5.65 1.32 -28.78
CA HIS A 279 -5.15 0.10 -28.14
C HIS A 279 -4.35 -0.79 -29.10
N GLN A 280 -4.66 -0.81 -30.40
CA GLN A 280 -3.84 -1.51 -31.40
C GLN A 280 -2.43 -0.90 -31.51
N ARG A 281 -2.30 0.43 -31.47
CA ARG A 281 -1.00 1.12 -31.45
C ARG A 281 -0.22 0.82 -30.16
N VAL A 282 -0.89 0.84 -29.01
CA VAL A 282 -0.27 0.48 -27.71
C VAL A 282 0.19 -0.97 -27.72
N LEU A 283 -0.61 -1.90 -28.25
CA LEU A 283 -0.25 -3.30 -28.35
C LEU A 283 1.04 -3.47 -29.16
N LYS A 284 1.13 -2.83 -30.33
CA LYS A 284 2.33 -2.89 -31.18
C LYS A 284 3.56 -2.37 -30.44
N ILE A 285 3.44 -1.25 -29.72
CA ILE A 285 4.53 -0.70 -28.91
C ILE A 285 4.97 -1.71 -27.85
N ARG A 286 4.03 -2.32 -27.13
CA ARG A 286 4.34 -3.28 -26.06
C ARG A 286 5.00 -4.55 -26.61
N GLU A 287 4.51 -5.08 -27.72
CA GLU A 287 5.08 -6.26 -28.39
C GLU A 287 6.51 -6.01 -28.89
N GLU A 288 6.81 -4.80 -29.40
CA GLU A 288 8.10 -4.46 -30.00
C GLU A 288 9.15 -4.00 -28.97
N PHE A 289 8.76 -3.21 -27.98
CA PHE A 289 9.69 -2.52 -27.07
C PHE A 289 9.61 -2.98 -25.60
N CYS A 290 8.61 -3.79 -25.24
CA CYS A 290 8.44 -4.32 -23.89
C CYS A 290 8.29 -5.86 -23.89
N PRO A 291 9.24 -6.64 -24.45
CA PRO A 291 9.08 -8.09 -24.60
C PRO A 291 8.98 -8.86 -23.27
N SER A 292 9.44 -8.25 -22.17
CA SER A 292 9.31 -8.80 -20.81
C SER A 292 7.99 -8.44 -20.12
N ASP A 293 7.19 -7.54 -20.69
CA ASP A 293 5.94 -7.04 -20.12
C ASP A 293 4.73 -7.80 -20.68
N TYR A 294 4.80 -9.12 -20.55
CA TYR A 294 3.81 -10.05 -21.11
C TYR A 294 2.40 -9.80 -20.56
N ASP A 295 2.29 -9.31 -19.32
CA ASP A 295 1.02 -8.96 -18.68
C ASP A 295 0.38 -7.74 -19.30
N ALA A 296 1.16 -6.69 -19.55
CA ALA A 296 0.65 -5.50 -20.23
C ALA A 296 0.24 -5.81 -21.67
N VAL A 297 0.97 -6.67 -22.38
CA VAL A 297 0.58 -7.17 -23.71
C VAL A 297 -0.76 -7.93 -23.62
N ALA A 298 -0.89 -8.86 -22.67
CA ALA A 298 -2.14 -9.61 -22.47
C ALA A 298 -3.33 -8.71 -22.11
N GLN A 299 -3.11 -7.67 -21.30
CA GLN A 299 -4.14 -6.68 -20.98
C GLN A 299 -4.57 -5.91 -22.23
N SER A 300 -3.64 -5.42 -23.06
CA SER A 300 -3.95 -4.74 -24.33
C SER A 300 -4.79 -5.62 -25.26
N LEU A 301 -4.41 -6.89 -25.40
CA LEU A 301 -5.16 -7.86 -26.19
C LEU A 301 -6.58 -8.04 -25.66
N ASN A 302 -6.76 -8.19 -24.34
CA ASN A 302 -8.08 -8.31 -23.74
C ASN A 302 -8.94 -7.07 -23.95
N TYR A 303 -8.39 -5.85 -23.82
CA TYR A 303 -9.14 -4.63 -24.09
C TYR A 303 -9.60 -4.53 -25.54
N ILE A 304 -8.74 -4.89 -26.50
CA ILE A 304 -9.12 -4.96 -27.91
C ILE A 304 -10.24 -5.98 -28.12
N GLY A 305 -10.14 -7.17 -27.50
CA GLY A 305 -11.19 -8.18 -27.57
C GLY A 305 -12.54 -7.68 -27.05
N LEU A 306 -12.56 -7.00 -25.90
CA LEU A 306 -13.79 -6.42 -25.32
C LEU A 306 -14.42 -5.36 -26.23
N LEU A 307 -13.61 -4.51 -26.86
CA LEU A 307 -14.09 -3.51 -27.81
C LEU A 307 -14.73 -4.17 -29.04
N LEU A 308 -14.07 -5.18 -29.59
CA LEU A 308 -14.59 -5.94 -30.73
C LEU A 308 -15.88 -6.70 -30.37
N ASP A 309 -15.97 -7.27 -29.16
CA ASP A 309 -17.19 -7.90 -28.65
C ASP A 309 -18.35 -6.90 -28.59
N SER A 310 -18.09 -5.69 -28.11
CA SER A 310 -19.09 -4.60 -28.05
C SER A 310 -19.53 -4.11 -29.43
N GLN A 311 -18.73 -4.35 -30.47
CA GLN A 311 -19.02 -4.07 -31.87
C GLN A 311 -19.63 -5.28 -32.61
N GLU A 312 -20.01 -6.34 -31.89
CA GLU A 312 -20.52 -7.61 -32.45
C GLU A 312 -19.53 -8.36 -33.36
N ARG A 313 -18.24 -8.00 -33.31
CA ARG A 313 -17.14 -8.62 -34.07
C ARG A 313 -16.56 -9.80 -33.29
N TYR A 314 -17.41 -10.77 -32.98
CA TYR A 314 -17.11 -11.84 -32.04
C TYR A 314 -15.93 -12.73 -32.44
N ASP A 315 -15.78 -13.08 -33.73
CA ASP A 315 -14.68 -13.94 -34.18
C ASP A 315 -13.31 -13.25 -34.02
N GLU A 316 -13.24 -11.94 -34.27
CA GLU A 316 -12.02 -11.16 -34.03
C GLU A 316 -11.75 -11.00 -32.53
N ALA A 317 -12.79 -10.71 -31.74
CA ALA A 317 -12.68 -10.64 -30.28
C ALA A 317 -12.10 -11.93 -29.67
N LEU A 318 -12.56 -13.08 -30.15
CA LEU A 318 -12.06 -14.39 -29.72
C LEU A 318 -10.58 -14.59 -30.04
N ASP A 319 -10.08 -14.18 -31.21
CA ASP A 319 -8.65 -14.26 -31.53
C ASP A 319 -7.81 -13.48 -30.51
N TYR A 320 -8.21 -12.24 -30.22
CA TYR A 320 -7.53 -11.38 -29.25
C TYR A 320 -7.55 -11.98 -27.84
N HIS A 321 -8.72 -12.45 -27.36
CA HIS A 321 -8.82 -13.08 -26.05
C HIS A 321 -8.01 -14.38 -25.95
N GLN A 322 -7.97 -15.19 -27.00
CA GLN A 322 -7.16 -16.40 -27.04
C GLN A 322 -5.66 -16.09 -27.05
N ARG A 323 -5.22 -15.04 -27.76
CA ARG A 323 -3.83 -14.56 -27.68
C ARG A 323 -3.46 -14.12 -26.28
N ALA A 324 -4.34 -13.37 -25.61
CA ALA A 324 -4.15 -12.96 -24.22
C ALA A 324 -4.05 -14.15 -23.25
N LEU A 325 -4.93 -15.15 -23.43
CA LEU A 325 -4.92 -16.38 -22.65
C LEU A 325 -3.60 -17.14 -22.82
N ARG A 326 -3.17 -17.38 -24.07
CA ARG A 326 -1.90 -18.08 -24.36
C ARG A 326 -0.69 -17.41 -23.72
N LEU A 327 -0.66 -16.08 -23.69
CA LEU A 327 0.39 -15.34 -22.99
C LEU A 327 0.32 -15.57 -21.48
N ARG A 328 -0.85 -15.43 -20.86
CA ARG A 328 -1.03 -15.60 -19.42
C ARG A 328 -0.75 -17.04 -18.97
N GLU A 329 -1.16 -18.05 -19.72
CA GLU A 329 -0.87 -19.46 -19.43
C GLU A 329 0.62 -19.80 -19.52
N LYS A 330 1.40 -19.05 -20.30
CA LYS A 330 2.85 -19.24 -20.40
C LYS A 330 3.59 -18.77 -19.14
N PHE A 331 3.09 -17.73 -18.47
CA PHE A 331 3.78 -17.06 -17.38
C PHE A 331 3.13 -17.24 -15.99
N PHE A 332 1.85 -17.58 -15.94
CA PHE A 332 1.12 -17.83 -14.69
C PHE A 332 0.73 -19.30 -14.54
N PRO A 333 0.72 -19.83 -13.29
CA PRO A 333 0.20 -21.15 -13.02
C PRO A 333 -1.31 -21.24 -13.27
N SER A 334 -1.79 -22.45 -13.57
CA SER A 334 -3.21 -22.74 -13.72
C SER A 334 -3.99 -22.33 -12.46
N GLY A 335 -4.99 -21.46 -12.61
CA GLY A 335 -5.80 -20.92 -11.51
C GLY A 335 -5.47 -19.47 -11.11
N HIS A 336 -4.47 -18.84 -11.73
CA HIS A 336 -4.22 -17.41 -11.55
C HIS A 336 -5.43 -16.58 -11.99
N LEU A 337 -5.73 -15.49 -11.25
CA LEU A 337 -6.89 -14.63 -11.51
C LEU A 337 -6.89 -14.07 -12.94
N ASP A 338 -5.72 -13.74 -13.49
CA ASP A 338 -5.62 -13.26 -14.87
C ASP A 338 -5.94 -14.34 -15.92
N VAL A 339 -5.57 -15.59 -15.68
CA VAL A 339 -5.94 -16.70 -16.58
C VAL A 339 -7.46 -16.91 -16.53
N ALA A 340 -8.05 -16.87 -15.32
CA ALA A 340 -9.49 -16.95 -15.14
C ALA A 340 -10.22 -15.78 -15.82
N SER A 341 -9.69 -14.56 -15.75
CA SER A 341 -10.23 -13.38 -16.43
C SER A 341 -10.25 -13.54 -17.95
N SER A 342 -9.18 -14.06 -18.55
CA SER A 342 -9.14 -14.31 -20.00
C SER A 342 -10.14 -15.39 -20.42
N LEU A 343 -10.26 -16.49 -19.66
CA LEU A 343 -11.26 -17.52 -19.91
C LEU A 343 -12.69 -17.00 -19.77
N HIS A 344 -12.94 -16.14 -18.78
CA HIS A 344 -14.22 -15.47 -18.60
C HIS A 344 -14.60 -14.64 -19.83
N ASN A 345 -13.68 -13.82 -20.34
CA ASN A 345 -13.92 -13.01 -21.55
C ASN A 345 -14.24 -13.89 -22.77
N ILE A 346 -13.50 -14.99 -22.98
CA ILE A 346 -13.80 -15.95 -24.06
C ILE A 346 -15.19 -16.55 -23.89
N GLY A 347 -15.55 -17.00 -22.69
CA GLY A 347 -16.86 -17.57 -22.40
C GLY A 347 -17.99 -16.56 -22.62
N HIS A 348 -17.78 -15.30 -22.24
CA HIS A 348 -18.71 -14.20 -22.45
C HIS A 348 -18.94 -13.93 -23.94
N THR A 349 -17.86 -13.78 -24.72
CA THR A 349 -17.94 -13.57 -26.18
C THR A 349 -18.60 -14.75 -26.90
N LEU A 350 -18.31 -16.00 -26.52
CA LEU A 350 -19.00 -17.17 -27.08
C LEU A 350 -20.50 -17.18 -26.76
N CYS A 351 -20.89 -16.72 -25.57
CA CYS A 351 -22.30 -16.57 -25.21
C CYS A 351 -22.99 -15.51 -26.07
N HIS A 352 -22.34 -14.37 -26.31
CA HIS A 352 -22.85 -13.31 -27.20
C HIS A 352 -22.99 -13.80 -28.64
N GLN A 353 -21.94 -14.45 -29.18
CA GLN A 353 -21.96 -15.01 -30.52
C GLN A 353 -23.10 -16.01 -30.75
N LYS A 354 -23.43 -16.83 -29.73
CA LYS A 354 -24.54 -17.79 -29.78
C LYS A 354 -25.93 -17.16 -29.68
N LYS A 355 -26.06 -15.92 -29.20
CA LYS A 355 -27.34 -15.20 -29.14
C LYS A 355 -27.68 -14.49 -30.44
N VAL A 356 -26.66 -14.17 -31.24
CA VAL A 356 -26.78 -13.43 -32.52
C VAL A 356 -26.91 -14.36 -33.73
N ARG A 357 -26.45 -15.61 -33.61
CA ARG A 357 -26.70 -16.71 -34.57
C ARG A 357 -27.99 -17.44 -34.23
#